data_AF-A0A519TKI5-F1
#
_entry.id   AF-A0A519TKI5-F1
#
_cell.length_a   1.000
_cell.length_b   1.000
_cell.length_c   1.000
_cell.angle_alpha   90.00
_cell.angle_beta   90.00
_cell.angle_gamma   90.00
#
_symmetry.space_group_name_H-M   'P 1'
#
loop_
_entity.id
_entity.type
_entity.pdbx_description
1 polymer ?
#
loop_
_entity_poly.entity_id
_entity_poly.type
_entity_poly.pdbx_seq_one_letter_code
_entity_poly.pdbx_strand_id
1 'polypeptide(L)'
;MPIRFSDLPALLGGTLLLAPALDAPVATLLLDSRRVGLTDGAVFFALRGPHHDGHHHLAALYTKGVRLFVVSHAPASLAPFAGPVWAITGSNGKTIVKEWLTQLLAPDEDICRSPKSYNS
;
A
#
# COMPACT_ATOMS: atom_id res chain seq x y z
N MET A 1 22.54 2.55 -3.78
CA MET A 1 21.58 1.69 -3.06
C MET A 1 20.22 2.37 -3.13
N PRO A 2 19.12 1.67 -3.45
CA PRO A 2 17.78 2.26 -3.42
C PRO A 2 17.39 2.56 -1.97
N ILE A 3 16.73 3.70 -1.73
CA ILE A 3 16.11 4.03 -0.43
C ILE A 3 14.95 3.06 -0.22
N ARG A 4 14.86 2.47 0.96
CA ARG A 4 13.81 1.53 1.37
C ARG A 4 12.82 2.23 2.29
N PHE A 5 11.63 1.66 2.43
CA PHE A 5 10.61 2.26 3.30
C PHE A 5 11.08 2.33 4.76
N SER A 6 11.82 1.31 5.22
CA SER A 6 12.44 1.26 6.54
C SER A 6 13.44 2.39 6.81
N ASP A 7 14.00 3.02 5.77
CA ASP A 7 14.95 4.15 5.91
C ASP A 7 14.24 5.49 6.18
N LEU A 8 12.96 5.61 5.79
CA LEU A 8 12.23 6.88 5.84
C LEU A 8 12.10 7.49 7.24
N PRO A 9 11.87 6.73 8.34
CA PRO A 9 11.83 7.31 9.69
C PRO A 9 13.11 8.07 10.04
N ALA A 10 14.28 7.50 9.73
CA ALA A 10 15.57 8.14 10.00
C ALA A 10 15.80 9.37 9.10
N LEU A 11 15.41 9.30 7.82
CA LEU A 11 15.57 10.40 6.87
C LEU A 11 14.63 11.57 7.12
N LEU A 12 13.42 11.30 7.60
CA LEU A 12 12.36 12.30 7.81
C LEU A 12 12.25 12.77 9.26
N GLY A 13 13.01 12.18 10.19
CA GLY A 13 12.84 12.41 11.64
C GLY A 13 11.47 11.93 12.15
N GLY A 14 10.90 10.92 11.51
CA GLY A 14 9.58 10.37 11.81
C GLY A 14 9.63 9.12 12.68
N THR A 15 8.45 8.57 12.99
CA THR A 15 8.30 7.28 13.69
C THR A 15 7.52 6.31 12.83
N LEU A 16 7.94 5.04 12.82
CA LEU A 16 7.24 3.98 12.11
C LEU A 16 6.00 3.56 12.92
N LEU A 17 4.80 3.88 12.42
CA LEU A 17 3.53 3.52 13.08
C LEU A 17 3.15 2.05 12.83
N LEU A 18 3.42 1.57 11.63
CA LEU A 18 3.17 0.20 11.20
C LEU A 18 4.33 -0.27 10.34
N ALA A 19 4.98 -1.37 10.72
CA ALA A 19 6.04 -1.95 9.91
C ALA A 19 5.46 -2.63 8.67
N PRO A 20 6.04 -2.44 7.47
CA PRO A 20 5.59 -3.15 6.30
C PRO A 20 5.92 -4.64 6.43
N ALA A 21 5.05 -5.52 5.92
CA ALA A 21 5.29 -6.96 5.94
C ALA A 21 6.52 -7.37 5.11
N LEU A 22 6.79 -6.62 4.02
CA LEU A 22 8.01 -6.70 3.25
C LEU A 22 8.60 -5.30 3.13
N ASP A 23 9.86 -5.14 3.50
CA ASP A 23 10.54 -3.88 3.28
C ASP A 23 10.78 -3.68 1.78
N ALA A 24 10.11 -2.70 1.20
CA ALA A 24 10.08 -2.45 -0.23
C ALA A 24 10.94 -1.23 -0.59
N PRO A 25 11.60 -1.23 -1.76
CA PRO A 25 12.27 -0.03 -2.26
C PRO A 25 11.24 1.07 -2.54
N VAL A 26 11.58 2.31 -2.21
CA VAL A 26 10.78 3.48 -2.56
C VAL A 26 11.05 3.79 -4.04
N ALA A 27 10.09 3.46 -4.88
CA ALA A 27 10.20 3.61 -6.33
C ALA A 27 9.49 4.87 -6.86
N THR A 28 8.37 5.26 -6.24
CA THR A 28 7.55 6.39 -6.69
C THR A 28 6.99 7.16 -5.50
N LEU A 29 7.05 8.49 -5.56
CA LEU A 29 6.43 9.36 -4.57
C LEU A 29 5.10 9.87 -5.11
N LEU A 30 4.01 9.63 -4.38
CA LEU A 30 2.67 10.09 -4.72
C LEU A 30 2.25 11.21 -3.78
N LEU A 31 1.91 12.36 -4.35
CA LEU A 31 1.31 13.49 -3.64
C LEU A 31 -0.19 13.67 -3.99
N ASP A 32 -0.59 13.18 -5.16
CA ASP A 32 -1.95 13.32 -5.69
C ASP A 32 -2.67 11.97 -5.62
N SER A 33 -3.76 11.91 -4.85
CA SER A 33 -4.57 10.71 -4.63
C SER A 33 -5.25 10.17 -5.90
N ARG A 34 -5.24 10.94 -6.99
CA ARG A 34 -5.81 10.54 -8.29
C ARG A 34 -4.83 9.72 -9.14
N ARG A 35 -3.53 9.74 -8.84
CA ARG A 35 -2.48 9.08 -9.66
C ARG A 35 -2.20 7.63 -9.22
N VAL A 36 -3.21 6.78 -9.23
CA VAL A 36 -3.13 5.41 -8.66
C VAL A 36 -2.65 4.35 -9.65
N GLY A 37 -2.00 4.75 -10.75
CA GLY A 37 -1.59 3.84 -11.83
C GLY A 37 -0.29 3.06 -11.59
N LEU A 38 0.52 3.44 -10.58
CA LEU A 38 1.79 2.83 -10.24
C LEU A 38 1.82 2.59 -8.72
N THR A 39 1.61 1.35 -8.29
CA THR A 39 1.50 1.01 -6.86
C THR A 39 2.74 0.33 -6.30
N ASP A 40 3.62 -0.20 -7.15
CA ASP A 40 4.79 -0.92 -6.69
C ASP A 40 5.87 0.05 -6.18
N GLY A 41 6.30 -0.14 -4.94
CA GLY A 41 7.18 0.80 -4.23
C GLY A 41 6.63 2.23 -4.13
N ALA A 42 5.33 2.43 -4.33
CA ALA A 42 4.72 3.76 -4.29
C ALA A 42 4.42 4.18 -2.85
N VAL A 43 4.96 5.34 -2.46
CA VAL A 43 4.75 5.95 -1.14
C VAL A 43 3.86 7.17 -1.30
N PHE A 44 2.69 7.15 -0.67
CA PHE A 44 1.81 8.32 -0.64
C PHE A 44 2.13 9.22 0.54
N PHE A 45 2.43 10.49 0.26
CA PHE A 45 2.62 11.52 1.27
C PHE A 45 1.31 12.28 1.47
N ALA A 46 0.68 12.05 2.62
CA ALA A 46 -0.51 12.78 3.03
C ALA A 46 -0.12 14.18 3.53
N LEU A 47 0.02 15.11 2.59
CA LEU A 47 0.30 16.51 2.91
C LEU A 47 -0.98 17.25 3.30
N ARG A 48 -0.86 18.17 4.24
CA ARG A 48 -1.94 19.10 4.64
C ARG A 48 -1.64 20.49 4.10
N GLY A 49 -2.55 21.01 3.30
CA GLY A 49 -2.55 22.38 2.81
C GLY A 49 -3.75 23.18 3.33
N PRO A 50 -3.84 24.48 3.00
CA PRO A 50 -4.92 25.37 3.49
C PRO A 50 -6.33 24.91 3.11
N HIS A 51 -6.46 24.23 1.96
CA HIS A 51 -7.74 23.81 1.39
C HIS A 51 -7.83 22.29 1.12
N HIS A 52 -6.79 21.53 1.47
CA HIS A 52 -6.71 20.12 1.14
C HIS A 52 -6.00 19.34 2.25
N ASP A 53 -6.54 18.18 2.59
CA ASP A 53 -5.93 17.26 3.54
C ASP A 53 -5.80 15.87 2.92
N GLY A 54 -4.56 15.47 2.61
CA GLY A 54 -4.25 14.17 2.02
C GLY A 54 -4.64 12.98 2.91
N HIS A 55 -4.80 13.18 4.23
CA HIS A 55 -5.15 12.11 5.17
C HIS A 55 -6.56 11.56 4.90
N HIS A 56 -7.45 12.36 4.30
CA HIS A 56 -8.79 11.90 3.92
C HIS A 56 -8.78 10.83 2.82
N HIS A 57 -7.66 10.65 2.12
CA HIS A 57 -7.54 9.70 1.01
C HIS A 57 -6.90 8.36 1.39
N LEU A 58 -6.42 8.19 2.63
CA LEU A 58 -5.65 7.01 3.04
C LEU A 58 -6.40 5.69 2.79
N ALA A 59 -7.64 5.59 3.29
CA ALA A 59 -8.46 4.39 3.14
C ALA A 59 -8.76 4.07 1.66
N ALA A 60 -9.18 5.07 0.89
CA ALA A 60 -9.48 4.91 -0.53
C ALA A 60 -8.24 4.51 -1.35
N LEU A 61 -7.07 5.05 -1.03
CA LEU A 61 -5.81 4.68 -1.66
C LEU A 61 -5.35 3.28 -1.26
N TYR A 62 -5.60 2.88 -0.01
CA TYR A 62 -5.32 1.54 0.48
C TYR A 62 -6.14 0.49 -0.28
N THR A 63 -7.45 0.70 -0.44
CA THR A 63 -8.31 -0.18 -1.25
C THR A 63 -7.85 -0.25 -2.71
N LYS A 64 -7.29 0.85 -3.24
CA LYS A 64 -6.73 0.90 -4.61
C LYS A 64 -5.32 0.32 -4.76
N GLY A 65 -4.72 -0.23 -3.70
CA GLY A 65 -3.44 -0.94 -3.78
C GLY A 65 -2.23 -0.17 -3.29
N VAL A 66 -2.37 1.08 -2.84
CA VAL A 66 -1.26 1.77 -2.16
C VAL A 66 -1.05 1.13 -0.80
N ARG A 67 0.20 0.84 -0.45
CA ARG A 67 0.56 0.15 0.81
C ARG A 67 1.45 0.97 1.71
N LEU A 68 2.19 1.91 1.16
CA LEU A 68 3.15 2.71 1.89
C LEU A 68 2.64 4.14 2.01
N PHE A 69 2.58 4.64 3.23
CA PHE A 69 2.04 5.97 3.54
C PHE A 69 3.00 6.71 4.47
N VAL A 70 3.18 8.00 4.20
CA VAL A 70 3.79 8.95 5.12
C VAL A 70 2.74 9.97 5.49
N VAL A 71 2.47 10.10 6.79
CA VAL A 71 1.43 10.94 7.36
C VAL A 71 2.05 11.91 8.37
N SER A 72 1.50 13.11 8.50
CA SER A 72 1.97 14.07 9.51
C SER A 72 1.37 13.80 10.90
N HIS A 73 0.27 13.06 10.97
CA HIS A 73 -0.31 12.56 12.22
C HIS A 73 -0.93 11.18 12.01
N ALA A 74 -0.91 10.36 13.07
CA ALA A 74 -1.52 9.04 13.03
C ALA A 74 -3.05 9.15 12.78
N PRO A 75 -3.63 8.25 11.97
CA PRO A 75 -5.08 8.14 11.86
C PRO A 75 -5.67 7.66 13.19
N ALA A 76 -6.96 7.96 13.42
CA ALA A 76 -7.66 7.59 14.65
C ALA A 76 -7.68 6.06 14.91
N SER A 77 -7.60 5.26 13.86
CA SER A 77 -7.47 3.81 13.94
C SER A 77 -6.58 3.28 12.82
N LEU A 78 -5.72 2.32 13.17
CA LEU A 78 -4.91 1.57 12.21
C LEU A 78 -5.57 0.27 11.73
N ALA A 79 -6.69 -0.14 12.35
CA ALA A 79 -7.38 -1.39 12.03
C ALA A 79 -7.73 -1.54 10.53
N PRO A 80 -8.18 -0.49 9.80
CA PRO A 80 -8.46 -0.60 8.36
C PRO A 80 -7.23 -0.94 7.50
N PHE A 81 -6.03 -0.71 8.03
CA PHE A 81 -4.75 -0.95 7.34
C PHE A 81 -4.08 -2.24 7.80
N ALA A 82 -4.70 -2.99 8.72
CA ALA A 82 -4.21 -4.25 9.25
C ALA A 82 -5.02 -5.42 8.66
N GLY A 83 -4.91 -5.61 7.34
CA GLY A 83 -5.57 -6.71 6.63
C GLY A 83 -4.66 -7.95 6.52
N PRO A 84 -5.21 -9.18 6.51
CA PRO A 84 -4.43 -10.38 6.24
C PRO A 84 -3.86 -10.33 4.82
N VAL A 85 -2.55 -10.56 4.69
CA VAL A 85 -1.85 -10.57 3.40
C VAL A 85 -1.59 -12.01 2.99
N TRP A 86 -2.07 -12.37 1.79
CA TRP A 86 -1.85 -13.70 1.20
C TRP A 86 -0.82 -13.59 0.07
N ALA A 87 0.30 -14.28 0.22
CA ALA A 87 1.33 -14.36 -0.81
C ALA A 87 1.22 -15.68 -1.60
N ILE A 88 1.04 -15.59 -2.91
CA ILE A 88 0.98 -16.76 -3.81
C ILE A 88 2.29 -16.85 -4.59
N THR A 89 3.07 -17.91 -4.33
CA THR A 89 4.37 -18.18 -4.98
C THR A 89 4.30 -19.41 -5.90
N GLY A 90 5.35 -19.64 -6.70
CA GLY A 90 5.51 -20.80 -7.59
C GLY A 90 5.85 -20.42 -9.03
N SER A 91 6.33 -21.35 -9.86
CA SER A 91 6.62 -21.10 -11.28
C SER A 91 5.37 -21.17 -12.16
N ASN A 92 4.40 -22.02 -11.80
CA ASN A 92 3.17 -22.28 -12.55
C ASN A 92 1.90 -21.92 -11.75
N GLY A 93 0.80 -21.58 -12.43
CA GLY A 93 -0.54 -21.51 -11.82
C GLY A 93 -0.88 -20.29 -10.95
N LYS A 94 0.08 -19.44 -10.58
CA LYS A 94 -0.13 -18.25 -9.72
C LYS A 94 -1.35 -17.40 -10.09
N THR A 95 -1.51 -17.10 -11.38
CA THR A 95 -2.63 -16.28 -11.87
C THR A 95 -3.98 -16.96 -11.67
N ILE A 96 -4.06 -18.27 -11.92
CA ILE A 96 -5.28 -19.07 -11.74
C ILE A 96 -5.63 -19.13 -10.25
N VAL A 97 -4.64 -19.44 -9.39
CA VAL A 97 -4.84 -19.52 -7.94
C VAL A 97 -5.28 -18.17 -7.37
N LYS A 98 -4.69 -17.05 -7.84
CA LYS A 98 -5.10 -15.70 -7.44
C LYS A 98 -6.56 -15.40 -7.84
N GLU A 99 -6.94 -15.80 -9.04
CA GLU A 99 -8.29 -15.61 -9.55
C GLU A 99 -9.31 -16.43 -8.75
N TRP A 100 -9.01 -17.71 -8.49
CA TRP A 100 -9.86 -18.59 -7.69
C TRP A 100 -10.01 -18.09 -6.25
N LEU A 101 -8.92 -17.69 -5.59
CA LEU A 101 -8.99 -17.09 -4.26
C LEU A 101 -9.83 -15.82 -4.26
N THR A 102 -9.72 -15.00 -5.30
CA THR A 102 -10.55 -13.80 -5.43
C THR A 102 -12.03 -14.19 -5.53
N GLN A 103 -12.38 -15.15 -6.37
CA GLN A 103 -13.77 -15.60 -6.55
C GLN A 103 -14.36 -16.24 -5.29
N LEU A 104 -13.56 -17.00 -4.55
CA LEU A 104 -13.98 -17.67 -3.32
C LEU A 104 -14.21 -16.69 -2.17
N LEU A 105 -13.38 -15.64 -2.07
CA LEU A 105 -13.41 -14.70 -0.95
C LEU A 105 -14.22 -13.43 -1.24
N ALA A 106 -14.42 -13.07 -2.51
CA ALA A 106 -15.15 -11.85 -2.90
C ALA A 106 -16.59 -11.73 -2.37
N PRO A 107 -17.33 -12.81 -2.09
CA PRO A 107 -18.66 -12.69 -1.49
C PRO A 107 -18.64 -12.07 -0.10
N ASP A 108 -17.57 -12.28 0.66
CA ASP A 108 -17.52 -12.00 2.10
C ASP A 108 -16.46 -10.95 2.48
N GLU A 109 -15.50 -10.64 1.59
CA GLU A 109 -14.32 -9.81 1.90
C GLU A 109 -14.03 -8.74 0.83
N ASP A 110 -13.50 -7.58 1.26
CA ASP A 110 -13.00 -6.53 0.36
C ASP A 110 -11.55 -6.86 -0.08
N ILE A 111 -11.39 -7.42 -1.28
CA ILE A 111 -10.12 -7.98 -1.76
C ILE A 111 -9.35 -6.97 -2.60
N CYS A 112 -8.14 -6.63 -2.13
CA CYS A 112 -7.16 -5.92 -2.93
C CYS A 112 -6.07 -6.87 -3.45
N ARG A 113 -5.83 -6.85 -4.77
CA ARG A 113 -4.88 -7.76 -5.44
C ARG A 113 -3.96 -7.02 -6.38
N SER A 114 -2.75 -7.55 -6.61
CA SER A 114 -1.87 -7.03 -7.67
C SER A 114 -2.57 -7.16 -9.02
N PRO A 115 -2.65 -6.08 -9.82
CA PRO A 115 -3.16 -6.20 -11.19
C PRO A 115 -2.21 -7.09 -12.00
N LYS A 116 -2.71 -7.99 -12.87
CA LYS A 116 -1.92 -8.84 -13.79
C LYS A 116 -0.86 -9.75 -13.12
N SER A 117 0.16 -10.21 -13.86
CA SER A 117 1.21 -11.15 -13.40
C SER A 117 2.50 -10.46 -12.93
N TYR A 118 2.41 -9.27 -12.34
CA TYR A 118 3.58 -8.57 -11.81
C TYR A 118 4.18 -9.40 -10.67
N ASN A 119 5.19 -10.19 -11.01
CA ASN A 119 5.92 -11.12 -10.14
C ASN A 119 7.44 -10.93 -10.32
N SER A 120 7.86 -9.70 -10.65
CA SER A 120 9.26 -9.35 -10.90
C SER A 120 9.95 -8.91 -9.62
#